data_AF-A0A5P1X2P1-F1
#
_entry.id   AF-A0A5P1X2P1-F1
#
_cell.length_a   1.000
_cell.length_b   1.000
_cell.length_c   1.000
_cell.angle_alpha   90.00
_cell.angle_beta   90.00
_cell.angle_gamma   90.00
#
_symmetry.space_group_name_H-M   'P 1'
#
loop_
_entity.id
_entity.type
_entity.pdbx_description
1 polymer ?
#
loop_
_entity_poly.entity_id
_entity_poly.type
_entity_poly.pdbx_seq_one_letter_code
_entity_poly.pdbx_strand_id
1 'polypeptide(L)'
;MDEVKYRKGHFGFEILNGNTSEFIEIYPQRDNKSIRQYLSQFSLKNRQKVEIIVMDMNAGYQAPIRELFPNAIIVVDRFHIVQLAMKAVQSERIKIQRELSDKNHNRVYKLLKSNWKFFLKAERNIDTSNTKWFRGVNEYMYPQDALQLVFKDFPNFKTVYDVYQSVLDARFNHTFTPLELVINNYKNNKTEMDTVIKTYKK
;
A
#
# COMPACT_ATOMS: atom_id res chain seq x y z
N MET A 1 0.45 -6.73 -14.65
CA MET A 1 -0.01 -8.05 -14.23
C MET A 1 -0.59 -7.90 -12.85
N ASP A 2 -1.91 -7.81 -12.78
CA ASP A 2 -2.63 -7.63 -11.53
C ASP A 2 -3.87 -8.52 -11.51
N GLU A 3 -4.39 -8.79 -10.32
CA GLU A 3 -5.67 -9.46 -10.14
C GLU A 3 -6.79 -8.42 -10.12
N VAL A 4 -7.71 -8.49 -11.08
CA VAL A 4 -8.87 -7.59 -11.15
C VAL A 4 -10.19 -8.32 -11.05
N LYS A 5 -11.13 -7.69 -10.36
CA LYS A 5 -12.51 -8.16 -10.29
C LYS A 5 -13.29 -7.67 -11.51
N TYR A 6 -13.60 -8.57 -12.43
CA TYR A 6 -14.33 -8.23 -13.67
C TYR A 6 -15.81 -8.62 -13.64
N ARG A 7 -16.25 -9.43 -12.67
CA ARG A 7 -17.68 -9.71 -12.40
C ARG A 7 -17.91 -10.00 -10.91
N LYS A 8 -19.15 -9.93 -10.42
CA LYS A 8 -19.49 -10.27 -9.03
C LYS A 8 -19.00 -11.67 -8.68
N GLY A 9 -17.99 -11.76 -7.82
CA GLY A 9 -17.38 -13.03 -7.39
C GLY A 9 -16.33 -13.60 -8.34
N HIS A 10 -16.04 -12.97 -9.48
CA HIS A 10 -15.05 -13.43 -10.44
C HIS A 10 -13.89 -12.44 -10.55
N PHE A 11 -12.70 -13.00 -10.42
CA PHE A 11 -11.43 -12.29 -10.49
C PHE A 11 -10.58 -12.96 -11.56
N GLY A 12 -9.78 -12.17 -12.28
CA GLY A 12 -8.92 -12.66 -13.35
C GLY A 12 -7.60 -11.91 -13.38
N PHE A 13 -6.67 -12.44 -14.15
CA PHE A 13 -5.36 -11.88 -14.41
C PHE A 13 -5.44 -10.87 -15.55
N GLU A 14 -5.21 -9.60 -15.23
CA GLU A 14 -5.27 -8.50 -16.18
C GLU A 14 -3.92 -8.26 -16.87
N ILE A 15 -3.99 -8.08 -18.17
CA ILE A 15 -2.86 -7.74 -19.03
C ILE A 15 -3.16 -6.41 -19.72
N LEU A 16 -2.26 -5.46 -19.51
CA LEU A 16 -2.32 -4.12 -20.06
C LEU A 16 -1.05 -3.84 -20.86
N ASN A 17 -1.15 -2.96 -21.83
CA ASN A 17 0.02 -2.38 -22.48
C ASN A 17 0.74 -1.45 -21.48
N GLY A 18 2.02 -1.72 -21.19
CA GLY A 18 2.79 -0.95 -20.22
C GLY A 18 3.03 0.52 -20.58
N ASN A 19 2.93 0.88 -21.87
CA ASN A 19 3.13 2.25 -22.36
C ASN A 19 1.81 3.03 -22.46
N THR A 20 0.79 2.43 -23.08
CA THR A 20 -0.48 3.12 -23.35
C THR A 20 -1.51 2.94 -22.24
N SER A 21 -1.27 2.03 -21.29
CA SER A 21 -2.28 1.55 -20.33
C SER A 21 -3.53 0.97 -20.99
N GLU A 22 -3.45 0.64 -22.28
CA GLU A 22 -4.57 0.04 -22.99
C GLU A 22 -4.81 -1.38 -22.50
N PHE A 23 -6.10 -1.68 -22.35
CA PHE A 23 -6.56 -3.00 -22.04
C PHE A 23 -6.24 -3.97 -23.17
N ILE A 24 -5.54 -5.06 -22.84
CA ILE A 24 -5.32 -6.16 -23.78
C ILE A 24 -6.37 -7.24 -23.51
N GLU A 25 -6.37 -7.79 -22.30
CA GLU A 25 -7.29 -8.87 -21.93
C GLU A 25 -7.33 -9.15 -20.43
N ILE A 26 -8.34 -9.95 -20.02
CA ILE A 26 -8.41 -10.59 -18.70
C ILE A 26 -8.47 -12.09 -18.88
N TYR A 27 -7.49 -12.78 -18.31
CA TYR A 27 -7.48 -14.23 -18.23
C TYR A 27 -8.22 -14.67 -16.94
N PRO A 28 -9.26 -15.52 -17.02
CA PRO A 28 -10.20 -15.74 -15.92
C PRO A 28 -9.67 -16.60 -14.77
N GLN A 29 -8.46 -17.17 -14.90
CA GLN A 29 -7.83 -17.98 -13.85
C GLN A 29 -6.76 -17.18 -13.12
N ARG A 30 -6.50 -17.59 -11.87
CA ARG A 30 -5.60 -16.89 -10.95
C ARG A 30 -4.52 -17.78 -10.33
N ASP A 31 -4.55 -19.07 -10.61
CA ASP A 31 -3.50 -19.95 -10.10
C ASP A 31 -2.27 -19.91 -11.02
N ASN A 32 -1.10 -20.06 -10.40
CA ASN A 32 0.18 -19.99 -11.11
C ASN A 32 0.27 -20.99 -12.26
N LYS A 33 -0.35 -22.17 -12.13
CA LYS A 33 -0.27 -23.22 -13.15
C LYS A 33 -1.03 -22.80 -14.40
N SER A 34 -2.27 -22.34 -14.24
CA SER A 34 -3.10 -21.86 -15.35
C SER A 34 -2.47 -20.63 -16.03
N ILE A 35 -1.99 -19.66 -15.25
CA ILE A 35 -1.33 -18.47 -15.80
C ILE A 35 -0.05 -18.84 -16.54
N ARG A 36 0.78 -19.75 -15.99
CA ARG A 36 1.99 -20.23 -16.68
C ARG A 36 1.65 -20.92 -17.99
N GLN A 37 0.65 -21.80 -17.98
CA GLN A 37 0.20 -22.49 -19.18
C GLN A 37 -0.32 -21.51 -20.22
N TYR A 38 -1.09 -20.51 -19.80
CA TYR A 38 -1.60 -19.45 -20.66
C TYR A 38 -0.48 -18.65 -21.32
N LEU A 39 0.44 -18.11 -20.52
CA LEU A 39 1.54 -17.30 -21.03
C LEU A 39 2.54 -18.12 -21.88
N SER A 40 2.61 -19.43 -21.69
CA SER A 40 3.44 -20.32 -22.51
C SER A 40 2.90 -20.51 -23.94
N GLN A 41 1.63 -20.16 -24.22
CA GLN A 41 1.06 -20.22 -25.57
C GLN A 41 1.68 -19.16 -26.49
N PHE A 42 2.21 -18.07 -25.94
CA PHE A 42 3.00 -17.12 -26.69
C PHE A 42 4.37 -17.71 -27.04
N SER A 43 4.75 -17.62 -28.31
CA SER A 43 6.05 -18.14 -28.79
C SER A 43 7.21 -17.54 -27.98
N LEU A 44 8.27 -18.34 -27.77
CA LEU A 44 9.47 -17.87 -27.06
C LEU A 44 10.03 -16.59 -27.70
N LYS A 45 10.03 -16.52 -29.04
CA LYS A 45 10.46 -15.34 -29.81
C LYS A 45 9.67 -14.08 -29.43
N ASN A 46 8.37 -14.20 -29.16
CA ASN A 46 7.56 -13.05 -28.71
C ASN A 46 7.83 -12.73 -27.24
N ARG A 47 7.93 -13.75 -26.38
CA ARG A 47 8.21 -13.54 -24.94
C ARG A 47 9.57 -12.90 -24.69
N GLN A 48 10.57 -13.21 -25.50
CA GLN A 48 11.91 -12.60 -25.44
C GLN A 48 11.93 -11.11 -25.83
N LYS A 49 10.88 -10.59 -26.48
CA LYS A 49 10.74 -9.17 -26.82
C LYS A 49 10.13 -8.34 -25.70
N VAL A 50 9.61 -8.97 -24.65
CA VAL A 50 9.05 -8.24 -23.51
C VAL A 50 10.20 -7.63 -22.72
N GLU A 51 10.20 -6.29 -22.61
CA GLU A 51 11.25 -5.54 -21.93
C GLU A 51 10.94 -5.30 -20.46
N ILE A 52 9.67 -5.04 -20.12
CA ILE A 52 9.25 -4.68 -18.76
C ILE A 52 7.97 -5.44 -18.40
N ILE A 53 7.94 -5.99 -17.19
CA ILE A 53 6.75 -6.57 -16.59
C ILE A 53 6.49 -5.86 -15.27
N VAL A 54 5.35 -5.16 -15.19
CA VAL A 54 4.85 -4.59 -13.93
C VAL A 54 3.94 -5.62 -13.26
N MET A 55 4.23 -5.99 -12.02
CA MET A 55 3.44 -6.99 -11.29
C MET A 55 3.38 -6.74 -9.79
N ASP A 56 2.40 -7.34 -9.12
CA ASP A 56 2.31 -7.38 -7.66
C ASP A 56 3.51 -8.15 -7.03
N MET A 57 3.80 -7.88 -5.75
CA MET A 57 4.87 -8.51 -4.95
C MET A 57 4.57 -9.96 -4.56
N ASN A 58 3.55 -10.59 -5.14
CA ASN A 58 3.25 -11.98 -4.87
C ASN A 58 4.40 -12.88 -5.35
N ALA A 59 5.14 -13.43 -4.39
CA ALA A 59 6.32 -14.27 -4.59
C ALA A 59 6.04 -15.50 -5.47
N GLY A 60 4.79 -15.99 -5.51
CA GLY A 60 4.41 -17.14 -6.31
C GLY A 60 4.58 -16.95 -7.81
N TYR A 61 4.55 -15.71 -8.31
CA TYR A 61 4.66 -15.40 -9.73
C TYR A 61 6.08 -15.07 -10.18
N GLN A 62 6.96 -14.62 -9.29
CA GLN A 62 8.26 -14.10 -9.68
C GLN A 62 9.11 -15.15 -10.43
N ALA A 63 9.23 -16.36 -9.89
CA ALA A 63 10.04 -17.41 -10.53
C ALA A 63 9.48 -17.84 -11.90
N PRO A 64 8.19 -18.21 -12.03
CA PRO A 64 7.60 -18.54 -13.34
C PRO A 64 7.69 -17.40 -14.36
N ILE A 65 7.50 -16.14 -13.94
CA ILE A 65 7.59 -14.99 -14.85
C ILE A 65 9.02 -14.79 -15.35
N ARG A 66 10.05 -14.96 -14.51
CA ARG A 66 11.46 -14.92 -14.95
C ARG A 66 11.77 -16.02 -15.98
N GLU A 67 11.24 -17.23 -15.79
CA GLU A 67 11.40 -18.31 -16.77
C GLU A 67 10.69 -18.02 -18.09
N LEU A 68 9.48 -17.45 -18.02
CA LEU A 68 8.66 -17.18 -19.19
C LEU A 68 9.18 -15.98 -20.00
N PHE A 69 9.73 -14.98 -19.33
CA PHE A 69 10.18 -13.71 -19.94
C PHE A 69 11.62 -13.42 -19.52
N PRO A 70 12.60 -14.18 -20.06
CA PRO A 70 13.98 -14.14 -19.58
C PRO A 70 14.68 -12.79 -19.77
N ASN A 71 14.22 -11.98 -20.72
CA ASN A 71 14.80 -10.67 -21.02
C ASN A 71 14.06 -9.51 -20.34
N ALA A 72 12.93 -9.78 -19.66
CA ALA A 72 12.10 -8.73 -19.08
C ALA A 72 12.63 -8.28 -17.72
N ILE A 73 12.67 -6.96 -17.51
CA ILE A 73 12.86 -6.35 -16.20
C ILE A 73 11.53 -6.43 -15.45
N ILE A 74 11.53 -7.11 -14.30
CA ILE A 74 10.37 -7.19 -13.43
C ILE A 74 10.36 -5.98 -12.49
N VAL A 75 9.30 -5.19 -12.56
CA VAL A 75 9.07 -4.01 -11.74
C VAL A 75 7.87 -4.24 -10.84
N VAL A 76 7.99 -3.91 -9.57
CA VAL A 76 6.87 -3.99 -8.63
C VAL A 76 5.87 -2.87 -8.90
N ASP A 77 4.58 -3.22 -8.90
CA ASP A 77 3.52 -2.24 -8.99
C ASP A 77 3.49 -1.31 -7.75
N ARG A 78 3.71 -0.03 -8.01
CA ARG A 78 3.73 1.03 -6.99
C ARG A 78 2.38 1.20 -6.29
N PHE A 79 1.27 0.87 -6.95
CA PHE A 79 -0.05 0.93 -6.33
C PHE A 79 -0.15 -0.06 -5.16
N HIS A 80 0.33 -1.30 -5.36
CA HIS A 80 0.33 -2.33 -4.31
C HIS A 80 1.25 -1.99 -3.15
N ILE A 81 2.41 -1.39 -3.43
CA ILE A 81 3.30 -0.86 -2.39
C ILE A 81 2.53 0.11 -1.49
N VAL A 82 1.94 1.16 -2.07
CA VAL A 82 1.18 2.17 -1.30
C VAL A 82 -0.01 1.54 -0.58
N GLN A 83 -0.72 0.63 -1.26
CA GLN A 83 -1.91 -0.02 -0.71
C GLN A 83 -1.60 -0.88 0.52
N LEU A 84 -0.48 -1.60 0.51
CA LEU A 84 -0.06 -2.45 1.64
C LEU A 84 0.25 -1.61 2.88
N ALA A 85 1.04 -0.54 2.74
CA ALA A 85 1.32 0.36 3.86
C ALA A 85 0.04 1.07 4.36
N MET A 86 -0.84 1.50 3.44
CA MET A 86 -2.12 2.09 3.80
C MET A 86 -3.02 1.13 4.60
N LYS A 87 -3.07 -0.15 4.19
CA LYS A 87 -3.82 -1.20 4.91
C LYS A 87 -3.27 -1.41 6.32
N ALA A 88 -1.94 -1.43 6.48
CA ALA A 88 -1.31 -1.55 7.80
C ALA A 88 -1.63 -0.36 8.73
N VAL A 89 -1.63 0.88 8.24
CA VAL A 89 -2.10 2.05 9.00
C VAL A 89 -3.56 1.86 9.42
N GLN A 90 -4.42 1.45 8.50
CA GLN A 90 -5.84 1.25 8.81
C GLN A 90 -6.08 0.13 9.82
N SER A 91 -5.32 -0.96 9.74
CA SER A 91 -5.43 -2.07 10.69
C SER A 91 -5.04 -1.62 12.09
N GLU A 92 -3.90 -0.93 12.25
CA GLU A 92 -3.49 -0.43 13.56
C GLU A 92 -4.47 0.62 14.11
N ARG A 93 -4.99 1.51 13.25
CA ARG A 93 -6.04 2.47 13.61
C ARG A 93 -7.28 1.76 14.16
N ILE A 94 -7.75 0.69 13.50
CA ILE A 94 -8.94 -0.07 13.92
C ILE A 94 -8.66 -0.83 15.22
N LYS A 95 -7.47 -1.39 15.38
CA LYS A 95 -7.05 -2.07 16.61
C LYS A 95 -7.13 -1.13 17.81
N ILE A 96 -6.52 0.06 17.72
CA ILE A 96 -6.57 1.06 18.79
C ILE A 96 -8.01 1.45 19.12
N GLN A 97 -8.87 1.64 18.11
CA GLN A 97 -10.28 1.95 18.35
C GLN A 97 -11.05 0.88 19.12
N ARG A 98 -10.66 -0.40 18.96
CA ARG A 98 -11.29 -1.51 19.66
C ARG A 98 -10.82 -1.60 21.11
N GLU A 99 -9.56 -1.25 21.36
CA GLU A 99 -8.93 -1.25 22.69
C GLU A 99 -9.41 -0.09 23.57
N LEU A 100 -9.78 1.05 22.97
CA LEU A 100 -10.33 2.20 23.71
C LEU A 100 -11.72 1.88 24.29
N SER A 101 -11.82 1.93 25.62
CA SER A 101 -13.03 1.65 26.39
C SER A 101 -14.07 2.77 26.31
N ASP A 102 -13.67 4.02 26.58
CA ASP A 102 -14.57 5.18 26.55
C ASP A 102 -14.75 5.75 25.13
N LYS A 103 -15.59 5.11 24.34
CA LYS A 103 -15.89 5.52 22.96
C LYS A 103 -16.72 6.81 22.87
N ASN A 104 -17.31 7.27 23.98
CA ASN A 104 -18.22 8.40 23.98
C ASN A 104 -17.49 9.71 24.23
N HIS A 105 -16.51 9.74 25.14
CA HIS A 105 -15.82 10.98 25.52
C HIS A 105 -14.32 11.00 25.14
N ASN A 106 -13.75 9.87 24.74
CA ASN A 106 -12.34 9.85 24.36
C ASN A 106 -12.08 10.56 23.02
N ARG A 107 -11.36 11.69 23.06
CA ARG A 107 -11.00 12.50 21.89
C ARG A 107 -10.20 11.71 20.85
N VAL A 108 -9.25 10.88 21.29
CA VAL A 108 -8.46 10.01 20.39
C VAL A 108 -9.35 9.04 19.62
N TYR A 109 -10.30 8.38 20.29
CA TYR A 109 -11.28 7.52 19.61
C TYR A 109 -12.07 8.28 18.54
N LYS A 110 -12.56 9.49 18.87
CA LYS A 110 -13.31 10.34 17.92
C LYS A 110 -12.46 10.74 16.71
N LEU A 111 -11.20 11.13 16.93
CA LEU A 111 -10.25 11.42 15.84
C LEU A 111 -10.06 10.21 14.92
N LEU A 112 -9.72 9.06 15.51
CA LEU A 112 -9.49 7.82 14.76
C LEU A 112 -10.74 7.39 13.97
N LYS A 113 -11.95 7.70 14.46
CA LYS A 113 -13.23 7.23 13.87
C LYS A 113 -13.76 8.18 12.82
N SER A 114 -14.01 9.41 13.22
CA SER A 114 -14.68 10.40 12.38
C SER A 114 -13.73 11.05 11.38
N ASN A 115 -12.42 11.02 11.65
CA ASN A 115 -11.40 11.66 10.83
C ASN A 115 -10.38 10.64 10.29
N TRP A 116 -10.75 9.36 10.13
CA TRP A 116 -9.79 8.31 9.73
C TRP A 116 -9.00 8.62 8.45
N LYS A 117 -9.61 9.32 7.47
CA LYS A 117 -8.94 9.73 6.22
C LYS A 117 -7.79 10.70 6.46
N PHE A 118 -7.80 11.43 7.57
CA PHE A 118 -6.75 12.36 7.95
C PHE A 118 -5.41 11.63 8.11
N PHE A 119 -5.42 10.45 8.74
CA PHE A 119 -4.23 9.60 8.93
C PHE A 119 -3.72 8.94 7.65
N LEU A 120 -4.45 9.05 6.54
CA LEU A 120 -4.02 8.56 5.23
C LEU A 120 -3.61 9.70 4.29
N LYS A 121 -3.75 10.95 4.72
CA LYS A 121 -3.35 12.10 3.91
C LYS A 121 -1.82 12.21 3.94
N ALA A 122 -1.22 12.50 2.79
CA ALA A 122 0.19 12.85 2.72
C ALA A 122 0.46 14.09 3.59
N GLU A 123 1.48 14.05 4.44
CA GLU A 123 1.83 15.14 5.36
C GLU A 123 2.06 16.46 4.63
N ARG A 124 2.73 16.42 3.47
CA ARG A 124 2.92 17.59 2.58
C ARG A 124 1.62 18.28 2.14
N ASN A 125 0.47 17.61 2.26
CA ASN A 125 -0.85 18.16 1.94
C ASN A 125 -1.64 18.53 3.20
N ILE A 126 -1.08 18.41 4.40
CA ILE A 126 -1.68 18.85 5.66
C ILE A 126 -1.36 20.33 5.83
N ASP A 127 -2.40 21.12 6.10
CA ASP A 127 -2.24 22.56 6.36
C ASP A 127 -1.83 22.72 7.82
N THR A 128 -0.63 23.26 8.05
CA THR A 128 -0.08 23.48 9.40
C THR A 128 -0.29 24.90 9.91
N SER A 129 -0.77 25.81 9.04
CA SER A 129 -0.90 27.24 9.35
C SER A 129 -2.25 27.60 9.94
N ASN A 130 -3.30 26.82 9.63
CA ASN A 130 -4.66 27.10 10.08
C ASN A 130 -5.28 25.93 10.85
N THR A 131 -6.12 26.27 11.82
CA THR A 131 -6.94 25.29 12.52
C THR A 131 -8.02 24.73 11.61
N LYS A 132 -8.40 23.46 11.82
CA LYS A 132 -9.50 22.78 11.13
C LYS A 132 -10.48 22.20 12.13
N TRP A 133 -11.74 22.15 11.72
CA TRP A 133 -12.79 21.50 12.50
C TRP A 133 -12.63 19.97 12.45
N PHE A 134 -12.39 19.34 13.60
CA PHE A 134 -12.31 17.88 13.72
C PHE A 134 -13.64 17.30 14.20
N ARG A 135 -14.38 16.69 13.27
CA ARG A 135 -15.70 16.10 13.54
C ARG A 135 -15.59 15.02 14.63
N GLY A 136 -16.55 14.98 15.54
CA GLY A 136 -16.61 13.98 16.61
C GLY A 136 -15.88 14.41 17.87
N VAL A 137 -14.75 15.12 17.72
CA VAL A 137 -14.15 15.90 18.80
C VAL A 137 -14.90 17.22 18.99
N ASN A 138 -15.41 17.77 17.89
CA ASN A 138 -16.23 18.98 17.82
C ASN A 138 -15.49 20.23 18.30
N GLU A 139 -14.26 20.40 17.83
CA GLU A 139 -13.44 21.58 18.10
C GLU A 139 -12.54 21.91 16.89
N TYR A 140 -12.08 23.16 16.84
CA TYR A 140 -11.02 23.58 15.92
C TYR A 140 -9.66 23.23 16.54
N MET A 141 -8.83 22.51 15.80
CA MET A 141 -7.46 22.19 16.21
C MET A 141 -6.49 22.44 15.06
N TYR A 142 -5.24 22.72 15.38
CA TYR A 142 -4.19 22.56 14.37
C TYR A 142 -4.05 21.08 14.01
N PRO A 143 -3.92 20.74 12.71
CA PRO A 143 -3.76 19.35 12.30
C PRO A 143 -2.56 18.63 12.95
N GLN A 144 -1.45 19.34 13.20
CA GLN A 144 -0.33 18.76 13.96
C GLN A 144 -0.73 18.36 15.39
N ASP A 145 -1.54 19.15 16.08
CA ASP A 145 -1.98 18.86 17.44
C ASP A 145 -2.91 17.65 17.46
N ALA A 146 -3.76 17.51 16.43
CA ALA A 146 -4.62 16.34 16.28
C ALA A 146 -3.81 15.05 16.03
N LEU A 147 -2.72 15.11 15.25
CA LEU A 147 -1.78 13.98 15.10
C LEU A 147 -1.10 13.65 16.43
N GLN A 148 -0.57 14.67 17.11
CA GLN A 148 0.14 14.49 18.38
C GLN A 148 -0.75 13.92 19.48
N LEU A 149 -2.04 14.30 19.51
CA LEU A 149 -3.00 13.75 20.47
C LEU A 149 -3.09 12.21 20.36
N VAL A 150 -2.99 11.67 19.14
CA VAL A 150 -2.99 10.22 18.93
C VAL A 150 -1.61 9.62 19.18
N PHE A 151 -0.57 10.22 18.62
CA PHE A 151 0.79 9.65 18.65
C PHE A 151 1.41 9.62 20.04
N LYS A 152 1.03 10.56 20.91
CA LYS A 152 1.45 10.58 22.31
C LYS A 152 1.03 9.31 23.05
N ASP A 153 -0.21 8.87 22.85
CA ASP A 153 -0.78 7.70 23.54
C ASP A 153 -0.44 6.39 22.79
N PHE A 154 -0.21 6.47 21.48
CA PHE A 154 0.02 5.33 20.60
C PHE A 154 1.30 5.49 19.75
N PRO A 155 2.49 5.38 20.35
CA PRO A 155 3.77 5.56 19.65
C PRO A 155 3.98 4.55 18.52
N ASN A 156 3.48 3.31 18.65
CA ASN A 156 3.54 2.33 17.57
C ASN A 156 2.75 2.77 16.34
N PHE A 157 1.61 3.45 16.53
CA PHE A 157 0.82 3.99 15.43
C PHE A 157 1.56 5.11 14.72
N LYS A 158 2.33 5.93 15.45
CA LYS A 158 3.23 6.92 14.85
C LYS A 158 4.26 6.23 13.94
N THR A 159 4.93 5.17 14.41
CA THR A 159 5.89 4.43 13.58
C THR A 159 5.26 3.88 12.31
N VAL A 160 4.06 3.29 12.41
CA VAL A 160 3.30 2.78 11.25
C VAL A 160 2.94 3.91 10.29
N TYR A 161 2.53 5.07 10.82
CA TYR A 161 2.20 6.26 10.04
C TYR A 161 3.43 6.83 9.33
N ASP A 162 4.56 6.98 10.01
CA ASP A 162 5.82 7.52 9.46
C ASP A 162 6.32 6.68 8.27
N VAL A 163 6.21 5.34 8.37
CA VAL A 163 6.52 4.42 7.24
C VAL A 163 5.62 4.71 6.05
N TYR A 164 4.31 4.85 6.28
CA TYR A 164 3.35 5.14 5.21
C TYR A 164 3.61 6.52 4.56
N GLN A 165 3.94 7.54 5.35
CA GLN A 165 4.29 8.87 4.81
C GLN A 165 5.56 8.79 3.95
N SER A 166 6.57 8.03 4.39
CA SER A 166 7.79 7.80 3.60
C SER A 166 7.51 7.11 2.27
N VAL A 167 6.54 6.18 2.23
CA VAL A 167 6.09 5.55 0.98
C VAL A 167 5.38 6.57 0.06
N LEU A 168 4.54 7.45 0.62
CA LEU A 168 3.86 8.49 -0.15
C LEU A 168 4.82 9.52 -0.75
N ASP A 169 5.85 9.91 0.01
CA ASP A 169 6.87 10.85 -0.44
C ASP A 169 7.80 10.23 -1.48
N ALA A 170 8.21 8.97 -1.30
CA ALA A 170 9.00 8.26 -2.31
C ALA A 170 8.24 8.14 -3.64
N ARG A 171 6.93 7.89 -3.58
CA ARG A 171 6.07 7.90 -4.78
C ARG A 171 6.02 9.27 -5.45
N PHE A 172 5.93 10.35 -4.67
CA PHE A 172 5.76 11.70 -5.21
C PHE A 172 7.06 12.29 -5.76
N ASN A 173 8.17 12.12 -5.04
CA ASN A 173 9.47 12.68 -5.40
C ASN A 173 10.27 11.78 -6.35
N HIS A 174 9.83 10.54 -6.58
CA HIS A 174 10.59 9.53 -7.32
C HIS A 174 11.96 9.21 -6.69
N THR A 175 12.11 9.45 -5.37
CA THR A 175 13.33 9.22 -4.60
C THR A 175 13.09 8.19 -3.50
N PHE A 176 13.90 7.14 -3.45
CA PHE A 176 13.70 6.03 -2.51
C PHE A 176 14.60 6.09 -1.27
N THR A 177 15.65 6.90 -1.27
CA THR A 177 16.61 6.99 -0.15
C THR A 177 15.95 7.25 1.21
N PRO A 178 14.97 8.18 1.36
CA PRO A 178 14.29 8.35 2.65
C PRO A 178 13.49 7.12 3.06
N LEU A 179 12.84 6.45 2.11
CA LEU A 179 12.10 5.23 2.36
C LEU A 179 13.02 4.07 2.75
N GLU A 180 14.16 3.90 2.09
CA GLU A 180 15.18 2.90 2.44
C GLU A 180 15.70 3.10 3.86
N LEU A 181 15.98 4.34 4.26
CA LEU A 181 16.40 4.66 5.63
C LEU A 181 15.32 4.26 6.65
N VAL A 182 14.06 4.54 6.37
CA VAL A 182 12.95 4.17 7.26
C VAL A 182 12.76 2.66 7.32
N ILE A 183 12.85 1.94 6.20
CA ILE A 183 12.77 0.48 6.14
C ILE A 183 13.93 -0.19 6.89
N ASN A 184 15.14 0.34 6.76
CA ASN A 184 16.34 -0.22 7.38
C ASN A 184 16.36 0.01 8.89
N ASN A 185 15.86 1.15 9.36
CA ASN A 185 15.80 1.48 10.78
C ASN A 185 14.51 1.02 11.48
N TYR A 186 13.55 0.46 10.72
CA TYR A 186 12.29 -0.02 11.27
C TYR A 186 12.51 -1.14 12.30
N LYS A 187 11.95 -0.94 13.50
CA LYS A 187 11.92 -1.94 14.57
C LYS A 187 10.54 -2.58 14.63
N ASN A 188 10.53 -3.91 14.74
CA ASN A 188 9.29 -4.67 14.87
C ASN A 188 8.47 -4.15 16.08
N ASN A 189 7.19 -3.86 15.85
CA ASN A 189 6.30 -3.32 16.87
C ASN A 189 4.97 -4.08 17.00
N LYS A 190 4.92 -5.32 16.48
CA LYS A 190 3.76 -6.23 16.51
C LYS A 190 2.52 -5.64 15.82
N THR A 191 2.74 -4.94 14.72
CA THR A 191 1.68 -4.40 13.85
C THR A 191 1.73 -5.08 12.49
N GLU A 192 0.68 -4.92 11.68
CA GLU A 192 0.70 -5.43 10.29
C GLU A 192 1.82 -4.80 9.44
N MET A 193 2.35 -3.65 9.84
CA MET A 193 3.48 -3.01 9.17
C MET A 193 4.74 -3.88 9.22
N ASP A 194 4.90 -4.77 10.21
CA ASP A 194 6.01 -5.71 10.26
C ASP A 194 6.03 -6.63 9.03
N THR A 195 4.85 -7.05 8.57
CA THR A 195 4.69 -7.89 7.37
C THR A 195 4.93 -7.07 6.09
N VAL A 196 4.51 -5.81 6.08
CA VAL A 196 4.77 -4.89 4.97
C VAL A 196 6.28 -4.66 4.81
N ILE A 197 6.99 -4.37 5.90
CA ILE A 197 8.45 -4.18 5.89
C ILE A 197 9.19 -5.45 5.45
N LYS A 198 8.76 -6.63 5.90
CA LYS A 198 9.30 -7.91 5.40
C LYS A 198 9.09 -8.08 3.90
N THR A 199 7.95 -7.61 3.38
CA THR A 199 7.66 -7.66 1.93
C THR A 199 8.53 -6.68 1.16
N TYR A 200 8.76 -5.46 1.67
CA TYR A 200 9.60 -4.46 1.01
C TYR A 200 11.10 -4.82 1.01
N LYS A 201 11.56 -5.66 1.94
CA LYS A 201 12.96 -6.11 2.03
C LYS A 201 13.29 -7.30 1.11
N LYS A 202 12.32 -7.85 0.39
CA LYS A 202 12.52 -8.94 -0.59
C LYS A 202 12.87 -8.36 -1.95
#